data_AF-A0A560HFW3-F1
#
_entry.id   AF-A0A560HFW3-F1
#
_cell.length_a   1.000
_cell.length_b   1.000
_cell.length_c   1.000
_cell.angle_alpha   90.00
_cell.angle_beta   90.00
_cell.angle_gamma   90.00
#
_symmetry.space_group_name_H-M   'P 1'
#
loop_
_entity.id
_entity.type
_entity.pdbx_description
1 polymer ?
#
loop_
_entity_poly.entity_id
_entity_poly.type
_entity_poly.pdbx_seq_one_letter_code
_entity_poly.pdbx_strand_id
1 'polypeptide(L)'
;MNSSVVLLSVRAESVALPCSAPAVADEVARLYGALDHVSPAKNPRTAQLLRAGLRKISQKVVEETAEVALEGVRKRPDAAVRESADLLYNLVVLWHALDIRPDDVWAEMRRRADAFGLAEKLPKQPCVVGEV
;
A
#
# COMPACT_ATOMS: atom_id res chain seq x y z
N MET A 1 60.36 -9.18 12.70
CA MET A 1 59.08 -8.65 13.19
C MET A 1 58.56 -7.69 12.14
N ASN A 2 57.82 -8.17 11.15
CA ASN A 2 57.35 -7.34 10.04
C ASN A 2 55.88 -7.70 9.77
N SER A 3 54.95 -7.04 10.48
CA SER A 3 53.52 -7.13 10.21
C SER A 3 53.14 -6.09 9.17
N SER A 4 52.87 -6.54 7.94
CA SER A 4 52.17 -5.75 6.92
C SER A 4 50.67 -5.84 7.17
N VAL A 5 50.05 -4.73 7.58
CA VAL A 5 48.59 -4.60 7.60
C VAL A 5 48.16 -4.07 6.25
N VAL A 6 47.51 -4.92 5.45
CA VAL A 6 46.87 -4.52 4.19
C VAL A 6 45.53 -3.88 4.54
N LEU A 7 45.43 -2.55 4.37
CA LEU A 7 44.15 -1.84 4.42
C LEU A 7 43.35 -2.19 3.15
N LEU A 8 42.39 -3.10 3.28
CA LEU A 8 41.43 -3.41 2.23
C LEU A 8 40.35 -2.32 2.22
N SER A 9 40.47 -1.36 1.30
CA SER A 9 39.46 -0.34 1.02
C SER A 9 38.21 -1.02 0.45
N VAL A 10 37.19 -1.23 1.29
CA VAL A 10 35.85 -1.67 0.86
C VAL A 10 35.22 -0.52 0.06
N ARG A 11 35.15 -0.68 -1.26
CA ARG A 11 34.32 0.19 -2.11
C ARG A 11 32.86 -0.15 -1.82
N ALA A 12 32.10 0.84 -1.38
CA ALA A 12 30.64 0.75 -1.35
C ALA A 12 30.14 0.77 -2.80
N GLU A 13 29.84 -0.41 -3.35
CA GLU A 13 29.10 -0.50 -4.60
C GLU A 13 27.65 -0.12 -4.33
N SER A 14 27.29 1.09 -4.77
CA SER A 14 25.92 1.58 -4.85
C SER A 14 25.16 0.76 -5.90
N VAL A 15 24.58 -0.36 -5.47
CA VAL A 15 23.60 -1.10 -6.26
C VAL A 15 22.31 -0.28 -6.30
N ALA A 16 22.08 0.39 -7.43
CA ALA A 16 20.76 0.92 -7.75
C ALA A 16 19.77 -0.24 -7.80
N LEU A 17 18.82 -0.26 -6.86
CA LEU A 17 17.73 -1.23 -6.87
C LEU A 17 16.89 -1.03 -8.15
N PRO A 18 16.65 -2.07 -8.96
CA PRO A 18 15.76 -1.96 -10.09
C PRO A 18 14.36 -1.60 -9.59
N CYS A 19 13.81 -0.52 -10.13
CA CYS A 19 12.44 -0.07 -9.88
C CYS A 19 11.46 -0.98 -10.63
N SER A 20 11.32 -2.23 -10.20
CA SER A 20 10.03 -2.91 -10.31
C SER A 20 9.16 -2.31 -9.21
N ALA A 21 7.94 -1.88 -9.52
CA ALA A 21 7.01 -1.53 -8.46
C ALA A 21 6.93 -2.70 -7.45
N PRO A 22 6.74 -2.42 -6.14
CA PRO A 22 6.58 -3.51 -5.18
C PRO A 22 5.40 -4.36 -5.64
N ALA A 23 5.55 -5.69 -5.64
CA ALA A 23 4.58 -6.62 -6.24
C ALA A 23 3.11 -6.35 -5.86
N VAL A 24 2.86 -5.82 -4.66
CA VAL A 24 1.52 -5.41 -4.21
C VAL A 24 0.92 -4.26 -5.03
N ALA A 25 1.71 -3.25 -5.39
CA ALA A 25 1.25 -2.15 -6.23
C ALA A 25 0.85 -2.64 -7.63
N ASP A 26 1.58 -3.63 -8.16
CA ASP A 26 1.27 -4.27 -9.43
C ASP A 26 -0.03 -5.09 -9.36
N GLU A 27 -0.24 -5.83 -8.28
CA GLU A 27 -1.48 -6.60 -8.04
C GLU A 27 -2.72 -5.69 -7.94
N VAL A 28 -2.60 -4.57 -7.22
CA VAL A 28 -3.66 -3.56 -7.10
C VAL A 28 -3.97 -2.92 -8.46
N ALA A 29 -2.93 -2.55 -9.23
CA ALA A 29 -3.12 -1.99 -10.57
C ALA A 29 -3.78 -3.00 -11.52
N ARG A 30 -3.38 -4.29 -11.45
CA ARG A 30 -3.99 -5.36 -12.23
C ARG A 30 -5.46 -5.55 -11.87
N LEU A 31 -5.81 -5.53 -10.58
CA LEU A 31 -7.19 -5.61 -10.14
C LEU A 31 -8.00 -4.40 -10.66
N TYR A 32 -7.48 -3.19 -10.52
CA TYR A 32 -8.15 -1.97 -10.99
C TYR A 32 -8.47 -2.06 -12.48
N GLY A 33 -7.49 -2.40 -13.32
CA GLY A 33 -7.71 -2.55 -14.77
C GLY A 33 -8.65 -3.72 -15.14
N ALA A 34 -8.67 -4.79 -14.34
CA ALA A 34 -9.61 -5.89 -14.57
C ALA A 34 -11.08 -5.49 -14.35
N LEU A 35 -11.34 -4.44 -13.54
CA LEU A 35 -12.70 -3.96 -13.28
C LEU A 35 -13.38 -3.36 -14.52
N ASP A 36 -12.61 -2.82 -15.47
CA ASP A 36 -13.12 -2.31 -16.76
C ASP A 36 -13.75 -3.41 -17.62
N HIS A 37 -13.38 -4.66 -17.36
CA HIS A 37 -13.84 -5.84 -18.11
C HIS A 37 -14.84 -6.69 -17.33
N VAL A 38 -15.34 -6.19 -16.19
CA VAL A 38 -16.36 -6.88 -15.39
C VAL A 38 -17.67 -6.97 -16.16
N SER A 39 -18.26 -8.16 -16.17
CA SER A 39 -19.57 -8.40 -16.78
C SER A 39 -20.40 -9.32 -15.89
N PRO A 40 -21.75 -9.24 -15.96
CA PRO A 40 -22.62 -10.13 -15.18
C PRO A 40 -22.39 -11.61 -15.45
N ALA A 41 -21.99 -11.98 -16.67
CA ALA A 41 -21.79 -13.37 -17.08
C ALA A 41 -20.48 -13.98 -16.54
N LYS A 42 -19.39 -13.20 -16.51
CA LYS A 42 -18.08 -13.68 -16.04
C LYS A 42 -17.87 -13.43 -14.55
N ASN A 43 -18.39 -12.32 -14.04
CA ASN A 43 -18.09 -11.78 -12.72
C ASN A 43 -19.39 -11.34 -12.00
N PRO A 44 -20.33 -12.26 -11.71
CA PRO A 44 -21.68 -11.91 -11.24
C PRO A 44 -21.68 -11.12 -9.93
N ARG A 45 -20.82 -11.48 -8.96
CA ARG A 45 -20.70 -10.80 -7.66
C ARG A 45 -20.19 -9.37 -7.81
N THR A 46 -19.09 -9.17 -8.53
CA THR A 46 -18.49 -7.84 -8.76
C THR A 46 -19.42 -6.97 -9.60
N ALA A 47 -20.01 -7.54 -10.65
CA ALA A 47 -20.96 -6.83 -11.49
C ALA A 47 -22.20 -6.40 -10.69
N GLN A 48 -22.69 -7.25 -9.76
CA GLN A 48 -23.78 -6.88 -8.86
C GLN A 48 -23.37 -5.76 -7.90
N LEU A 49 -22.16 -5.85 -7.33
CA LEU A 49 -21.64 -4.84 -6.42
C LEU A 49 -21.50 -3.47 -7.10
N LEU A 50 -20.93 -3.43 -8.31
CA LEU A 50 -20.83 -2.20 -9.12
C LEU A 50 -22.21 -1.64 -9.47
N ARG A 51 -23.17 -2.49 -9.89
CA ARG A 51 -24.55 -2.06 -10.16
C ARG A 51 -25.27 -1.52 -8.92
N ALA A 52 -24.95 -2.02 -7.73
CA ALA A 52 -25.53 -1.53 -6.48
C ALA A 52 -25.02 -0.14 -6.07
N GLY A 53 -23.93 0.33 -6.70
CA GLY A 53 -23.42 1.69 -6.57
C GLY A 53 -22.65 1.97 -5.28
N LEU A 54 -22.18 3.21 -5.16
CA LEU A 54 -21.24 3.67 -4.13
C LEU A 54 -21.69 3.36 -2.70
N ARG A 55 -22.99 3.43 -2.41
CA ARG A 55 -23.53 3.12 -1.07
C ARG A 55 -23.18 1.69 -0.66
N LYS A 56 -23.43 0.71 -1.54
CA LYS A 56 -23.21 -0.70 -1.22
C LYS A 56 -21.72 -1.04 -1.19
N ILE A 57 -20.95 -0.45 -2.12
CA ILE A 57 -19.49 -0.61 -2.16
C ILE A 57 -18.87 -0.09 -0.86
N SER A 58 -19.23 1.13 -0.43
CA SER A 58 -18.72 1.73 0.81
C SER A 58 -19.12 0.90 2.04
N GLN A 59 -20.33 0.34 2.05
CA GLN A 59 -20.76 -0.57 3.12
C GLN A 59 -19.83 -1.79 3.23
N LYS A 60 -19.46 -2.42 2.09
CA LYS A 60 -18.54 -3.56 2.11
C LYS A 60 -17.17 -3.15 2.66
N VAL A 61 -16.60 -2.02 2.25
CA VAL A 61 -15.31 -1.53 2.80
C VAL A 61 -15.35 -1.43 4.33
N VAL A 62 -16.44 -0.89 4.89
CA VAL A 62 -16.61 -0.79 6.35
C VAL A 62 -16.74 -2.16 7.01
N GLU A 63 -17.50 -3.07 6.40
CA GLU A 63 -17.67 -4.46 6.87
C GLU A 63 -16.31 -5.19 6.97
N GLU A 64 -15.54 -5.23 5.88
CA GLU A 64 -14.23 -5.91 5.86
C GLU A 64 -13.25 -5.25 6.84
N THR A 65 -13.30 -3.91 7.00
CA THR A 65 -12.47 -3.20 7.98
C THR A 65 -12.78 -3.69 9.41
N ALA A 66 -14.06 -3.86 9.74
CA ALA A 66 -14.46 -4.36 11.05
C ALA A 66 -14.02 -5.82 11.26
N GLU A 67 -14.08 -6.64 10.21
CA GLU A 67 -13.65 -8.05 10.25
C GLU A 67 -12.12 -8.17 10.45
N VAL A 68 -11.31 -7.41 9.71
CA VAL A 68 -9.85 -7.33 9.92
C VAL A 68 -9.52 -6.95 11.37
N ALA A 69 -10.15 -5.89 11.89
CA ALA A 69 -9.91 -5.42 13.25
C ALA A 69 -10.29 -6.48 14.29
N LEU A 70 -11.42 -7.16 14.08
CA LEU A 70 -11.92 -8.20 14.96
C LEU A 70 -11.01 -9.44 14.97
N GLU A 71 -10.54 -9.90 13.81
CA GLU A 71 -9.61 -11.02 13.73
C GLU A 71 -8.23 -10.67 14.31
N GLY A 72 -7.82 -9.39 14.23
CA GLY A 72 -6.67 -8.85 14.95
C GLY A 72 -6.83 -8.99 16.48
N VAL A 73 -7.96 -8.57 17.04
CA VAL A 73 -8.27 -8.73 18.48
C VAL A 73 -8.30 -10.21 18.87
N ARG A 74 -8.82 -11.07 18.00
CA ARG A 74 -8.86 -12.53 18.21
C ARG A 74 -7.52 -13.24 18.04
N LYS A 75 -6.46 -12.53 17.63
CA LYS A 75 -5.12 -13.07 17.37
C LYS A 75 -5.13 -14.22 16.34
N ARG A 76 -5.89 -14.04 15.26
CA ARG A 76 -6.01 -15.03 14.18
C ARG A 76 -5.36 -14.50 12.90
N PRO A 77 -4.03 -14.64 12.75
CA PRO A 77 -3.30 -14.00 11.66
C PRO A 77 -3.77 -14.49 10.27
N ASP A 78 -4.03 -15.78 10.10
CA ASP A 78 -4.49 -16.31 8.80
C ASP A 78 -5.87 -15.79 8.41
N ALA A 79 -6.75 -15.55 9.40
CA ALA A 79 -8.05 -14.94 9.16
C ALA A 79 -7.88 -13.46 8.83
N ALA A 80 -7.09 -12.72 9.61
CA ALA A 80 -6.79 -11.32 9.34
C ALA A 80 -6.18 -11.10 7.96
N VAL A 81 -5.33 -12.01 7.46
CA VAL A 81 -4.79 -11.96 6.08
C VAL A 81 -5.90 -12.07 5.04
N ARG A 82 -6.87 -12.99 5.21
CA ARG A 82 -8.01 -13.13 4.28
C ARG A 82 -8.90 -11.90 4.29
N GLU A 83 -9.28 -11.41 5.47
CA GLU A 83 -10.10 -10.20 5.58
C GLU A 83 -9.36 -8.96 5.05
N SER A 84 -8.03 -8.92 5.18
CA SER A 84 -7.23 -7.81 4.62
C SER A 84 -7.22 -7.84 3.10
N ALA A 85 -7.21 -9.03 2.48
CA ALA A 85 -7.33 -9.16 1.04
C ALA A 85 -8.71 -8.72 0.55
N ASP A 86 -9.78 -9.09 1.27
CA ASP A 86 -11.15 -8.66 0.95
C ASP A 86 -11.34 -7.15 1.14
N LEU A 87 -10.73 -6.57 2.18
CA LEU A 87 -10.69 -5.12 2.38
C LEU A 87 -10.00 -4.41 1.22
N LEU A 88 -8.80 -4.85 0.82
CA LEU A 88 -8.08 -4.26 -0.31
C LEU A 88 -8.87 -4.38 -1.60
N TYR A 89 -9.50 -5.54 -1.85
CA TYR A 89 -10.36 -5.74 -3.01
C TYR A 89 -11.52 -4.73 -3.04
N ASN A 90 -12.26 -4.59 -1.95
CA ASN A 90 -13.39 -3.67 -1.90
C ASN A 90 -12.95 -2.20 -1.97
N LEU A 91 -11.76 -1.88 -1.45
CA LEU A 91 -11.17 -0.56 -1.56
C LEU A 91 -10.81 -0.21 -3.01
N VAL A 92 -10.24 -1.15 -3.78
CA VAL A 92 -9.95 -0.96 -5.21
C VAL A 92 -11.24 -0.82 -6.03
N VAL A 93 -12.28 -1.59 -5.70
CA VAL A 93 -13.62 -1.42 -6.31
C VAL A 93 -14.20 -0.04 -6.01
N LEU A 94 -14.02 0.47 -4.80
CA LEU A 94 -14.43 1.83 -4.43
C LEU A 94 -13.65 2.89 -5.21
N TRP A 95 -12.33 2.74 -5.34
CA TRP A 95 -11.51 3.65 -6.14
C TRP A 95 -11.93 3.67 -7.60
N HIS A 96 -12.17 2.51 -8.20
CA HIS A 96 -12.66 2.40 -9.58
C HIS A 96 -14.01 3.10 -9.77
N ALA A 97 -14.96 2.89 -8.84
CA ALA A 97 -16.26 3.55 -8.87
C ALA A 97 -16.20 5.08 -8.66
N LEU A 98 -15.08 5.60 -8.13
CA LEU A 98 -14.83 7.02 -7.91
C LEU A 98 -13.83 7.62 -8.92
N ASP A 99 -13.37 6.85 -9.90
CA ASP A 99 -12.32 7.22 -10.85
C ASP A 99 -11.01 7.68 -10.19
N ILE A 100 -10.64 7.03 -9.08
CA ILE A 100 -9.37 7.26 -8.37
C ILE A 100 -8.36 6.22 -8.83
N ARG A 101 -7.25 6.64 -9.43
CA ARG A 101 -6.24 5.68 -9.88
C ARG A 101 -5.38 5.21 -8.70
N PRO A 102 -4.94 3.93 -8.67
CA PRO A 102 -4.01 3.47 -7.65
C PRO A 102 -2.73 4.32 -7.57
N ASP A 103 -2.26 4.85 -8.71
CA ASP A 103 -1.09 5.73 -8.77
C ASP A 103 -1.26 7.01 -7.94
N ASP A 104 -2.47 7.56 -7.87
CA ASP A 104 -2.78 8.76 -7.08
C ASP A 104 -2.67 8.46 -5.59
N VAL A 105 -3.16 7.29 -5.16
CA VAL A 105 -3.05 6.82 -3.78
C VAL A 105 -1.59 6.57 -3.40
N TRP A 106 -0.82 5.95 -4.29
CA TRP A 106 0.62 5.72 -4.07
C TRP A 106 1.42 7.02 -4.05
N ALA A 107 1.06 8.00 -4.88
CA ALA A 107 1.66 9.32 -4.84
C ALA A 107 1.41 10.01 -3.50
N GLU A 108 0.19 9.94 -2.98
CA GLU A 108 -0.15 10.48 -1.66
C GLU A 108 0.60 9.74 -0.53
N MET A 109 0.73 8.42 -0.61
CA MET A 109 1.50 7.66 0.38
C MET A 109 2.98 8.02 0.39
N ARG A 110 3.60 8.20 -0.80
CA ARG A 110 4.99 8.70 -0.91
C ARG A 110 5.12 10.10 -0.33
N ARG A 111 4.20 11.01 -0.67
CA ARG A 111 4.17 12.36 -0.09
C ARG A 111 4.13 12.33 1.44
N ARG A 112 3.31 11.45 2.04
CA ARG A 112 3.25 11.29 3.50
C ARG A 112 4.53 10.69 4.07
N ALA A 113 5.13 9.71 3.41
CA ALA A 113 6.39 9.14 3.83
C ALA A 113 7.52 10.19 3.85
N ASP A 114 7.60 11.02 2.82
CA ASP A 114 8.59 12.10 2.74
C ASP A 114 8.33 13.18 3.80
N ALA A 115 7.06 13.48 4.07
CA ALA A 115 6.65 14.51 5.01
C ALA A 115 6.65 14.07 6.48
N PHE A 116 6.51 12.78 6.81
CA PHE A 116 6.35 12.29 8.19
C PHE A 116 7.32 11.17 8.58
N GLY A 117 8.14 10.70 7.63
CA GLY A 117 8.93 9.48 7.75
C GLY A 117 8.06 8.22 7.57
N LEU A 118 8.68 7.13 7.11
CA LEU A 118 7.99 5.86 6.82
C LEU A 118 7.39 5.16 8.07
N ALA A 119 7.86 5.50 9.27
CA ALA A 119 7.46 4.85 10.54
C ALA A 119 7.52 5.82 11.74
N GLU A 120 7.13 7.09 11.56
CA GLU A 120 7.31 8.17 12.54
C GLU A 120 8.76 8.41 12.95
N LYS A 121 9.56 8.93 12.02
CA LYS A 121 10.76 9.69 12.40
C LYS A 121 11.00 10.83 11.42
N LEU A 122 10.26 11.91 11.62
CA LEU A 122 10.69 13.21 11.14
C LEU A 122 11.94 13.64 11.92
N PRO A 123 13.04 14.07 11.26
CA PRO A 123 14.18 14.65 11.95
C PRO A 123 13.72 15.88 12.74
N LYS A 124 14.15 15.96 14.02
CA LYS A 124 14.08 17.23 14.76
C LYS A 124 14.76 18.29 13.90
N GLN A 125 14.02 19.32 13.49
CA GLN A 125 14.68 20.53 13.01
C GLN A 125 15.52 21.07 14.16
N PRO A 126 16.85 21.22 14.01
CA PRO A 126 17.62 21.96 14.99
C PRO A 126 17.11 23.40 15.03
N CYS A 127 16.76 23.85 16.23
CA CYS A 127 16.48 25.23 16.54
C CYS A 127 17.63 26.11 16.00
N VAL A 128 17.28 27.13 15.23
CA VAL A 128 18.24 28.11 14.71
C VAL A 128 18.81 28.90 15.90
N VAL A 129 20.13 28.87 16.08
CA VAL A 129 20.82 29.91 16.85
C VAL A 129 21.68 30.68 15.85
N GLY A 130 21.06 31.68 15.23
CA GLY A 130 21.81 32.75 14.58
C GLY A 130 22.37 33.63 15.68
N GLU A 131 23.62 33.38 16.08
CA GLU A 131 24.39 34.29 16.92
C GLU A 131 25.11 35.32 16.03
N VAL A 132 24.73 36.58 16.29
CA VAL A 132 25.39 37.89 16.11
C VAL A 132 26.07 38.21 14.78
#